data_AF-A0A927T270-F1
#
_entry.id   AF-A0A927T270-F1
#
_cell.length_a   1.000
_cell.length_b   1.000
_cell.length_c   1.000
_cell.angle_alpha   90.00
_cell.angle_beta   90.00
_cell.angle_gamma   90.00
#
_symmetry.space_group_name_H-M   'P 1'
#
loop_
_entity.id
_entity.type
_entity.pdbx_description
1 polymer ?
#
loop_
_entity_poly.entity_id
_entity_poly.type
_entity_poly.pdbx_seq_one_letter_code
_entity_poly.pdbx_strand_id
1 'polypeptide(L)'
;MIRRDIFRYPSALDGYGPSTLYPEYLFNRTEITRSNEVYDMVRESFIRFGLDRENYGTSNWNPLGCFVKPGERVLIKPNLVRHYNGNSEGGIECLITNPSLVAAVIDYVLIALKGRGTIVIGDAPLQECDFEELISSAGYAYLIDYYKKKGINIELKDFRNTKTYYGENGIHFLQENRRNDNGIVVALNEESWFYGLGDSKIDAMRVTDYDPRIMRQYHTNLTHKYEISKELLKADVVINMPKPKTHRKAGITASLKNLIGINSNKECLPHHTNGSIHEGGDSYLNISENMKKADVAMDKLNIFNFEEDIQKSVDAMNDFNSYYSRAKEEGERYYEGSWYGNDTIWRTIADLNRIFFYADKNGVMTKTKQRKQFIVADMIIAGHKEGPLDPTPYNAGIIACGSDPVWFDRTICKLMGFDYKLIPSLNISAYNSDSCQITNEVNSIVVSNDEGWNNKYIDEIENTMHFVPTKGWECLLGNEEKERLINGIKDLGAPVIIFGAGEKGRDLCLYLREIAPDIRIISFFDNDPSLWGKTIIRTIKCEKPFEQSDHVVCVVAVGKEYRDQINEQIKKYGFEKTFVWCDEENRLLV
;
A
#
# COMPACT_ATOMS: atom_id res chain seq x y z
N MET A 1 13.71 4.07 15.27
CA MET A 1 12.32 4.53 15.11
C MET A 1 12.04 5.64 16.11
N ILE A 2 11.18 6.59 15.74
CA ILE A 2 10.70 7.66 16.60
C ILE A 2 9.19 7.68 16.51
N ARG A 3 8.50 7.61 17.66
CA ARG A 3 7.06 7.75 17.80
C ARG A 3 6.76 8.99 18.64
N ARG A 4 5.87 9.86 18.17
CA ARG A 4 5.38 11.02 18.91
C ARG A 4 3.89 11.19 18.61
N ASP A 5 3.16 11.84 19.50
CA ASP A 5 1.73 12.16 19.31
C ASP A 5 1.54 13.35 18.37
N ILE A 6 2.05 13.20 17.15
CA ILE A 6 2.04 14.20 16.09
C ILE A 6 1.37 13.55 14.88
N PHE A 7 0.24 14.12 14.47
CA PHE A 7 -0.63 13.55 13.44
C PHE A 7 -0.94 14.56 12.34
N ARG A 8 0.01 15.42 12.05
CA ARG A 8 -0.05 16.47 11.03
C ARG A 8 1.35 16.82 10.56
N TYR A 9 1.44 17.38 9.36
CA TYR A 9 2.70 17.89 8.83
C TYR A 9 2.73 19.43 8.91
N PRO A 10 3.92 20.04 8.98
CA PRO A 10 4.08 21.48 8.81
C PRO A 10 3.52 21.94 7.46
N SER A 11 2.98 23.16 7.42
CA SER A 11 2.56 23.76 6.16
C SER A 11 3.79 24.07 5.30
N ALA A 12 3.67 23.89 3.98
CA ALA A 12 4.69 24.37 3.04
C ALA A 12 4.97 25.87 3.25
N LEU A 13 3.96 26.67 3.60
CA LEU A 13 4.10 28.12 3.82
C LEU A 13 4.99 28.48 5.02
N ASP A 14 5.08 27.59 6.01
CA ASP A 14 5.94 27.79 7.18
C ASP A 14 7.42 27.48 6.87
N GLY A 15 7.71 26.97 5.67
CA GLY A 15 9.01 26.48 5.26
C GLY A 15 9.28 25.04 5.72
N TYR A 16 10.42 24.49 5.31
CA TYR A 16 10.78 23.10 5.63
C TYR A 16 12.02 22.94 6.53
N GLY A 17 12.61 24.05 6.98
CA GLY A 17 13.73 24.03 7.92
C GLY A 17 13.34 23.54 9.32
N PRO A 18 14.32 23.29 10.20
CA PRO A 18 14.06 22.91 11.58
C PRO A 18 13.44 24.06 12.37
N SER A 19 12.75 23.73 13.47
CA SER A 19 12.26 24.73 14.43
C SER A 19 13.34 25.23 15.40
N THR A 20 14.43 24.48 15.49
CA THR A 20 15.60 24.76 16.32
C THR A 20 16.83 24.93 15.42
N LEU A 21 17.67 25.92 15.70
CA LEU A 21 18.96 26.01 15.01
C LEU A 21 19.92 24.94 15.53
N TYR A 22 20.00 23.82 14.82
CA TYR A 22 20.97 22.77 15.14
C TYR A 22 22.40 23.17 14.69
N PRO A 23 23.45 22.76 15.44
CA PRO A 23 24.83 23.11 15.12
C PRO A 23 25.29 22.72 13.71
N GLU A 24 24.79 21.60 13.18
CA GLU A 24 25.11 21.07 11.86
C GLU A 24 24.26 21.66 10.72
N TYR A 25 23.26 22.50 11.03
CA TYR A 25 22.36 23.06 10.02
C TYR A 25 23.12 23.98 9.05
N LEU A 26 22.96 23.74 7.75
CA LEU A 26 23.75 24.42 6.71
C LEU A 26 23.34 25.87 6.43
N PHE A 27 22.15 26.28 6.90
CA PHE A 27 21.56 27.57 6.55
C PHE A 27 21.42 28.52 7.75
N ASN A 28 21.12 29.79 7.47
CA ASN A 28 21.17 30.87 8.46
C ASN A 28 20.04 30.81 9.50
N ARG A 29 20.27 31.45 10.67
CA ARG A 29 19.28 31.61 11.76
C ARG A 29 17.94 32.21 11.35
N THR A 30 17.90 33.02 10.30
CA THR A 30 16.67 33.65 9.79
C THR A 30 15.77 32.65 9.05
N GLU A 31 16.21 31.40 8.89
CA GLU A 31 15.54 30.38 8.07
C GLU A 31 15.05 29.18 8.90
N ILE A 32 15.09 29.29 10.24
CA ILE A 32 14.37 28.38 11.13
C ILE A 32 12.87 28.59 10.99
N THR A 33 12.12 27.50 11.02
CA THR A 33 10.66 27.53 10.91
C THR A 33 10.03 27.73 12.28
N ARG A 34 8.75 28.09 12.33
CA ARG A 34 8.05 28.27 13.62
C ARG A 34 7.91 26.96 14.39
N SER A 35 7.62 25.87 13.69
CA SER A 35 7.43 24.54 14.25
C SER A 35 7.62 23.50 13.16
N ASN A 36 8.51 22.54 13.38
CA ASN A 36 8.75 21.42 12.46
C ASN A 36 9.30 20.23 13.24
N GLU A 37 8.40 19.55 13.95
CA GLU A 37 8.76 18.35 14.71
C GLU A 37 9.15 17.16 13.82
N VAL A 38 8.73 17.17 12.54
CA VAL A 38 9.14 16.16 11.55
C VAL A 38 10.66 16.17 11.40
N TYR A 39 11.27 17.36 11.32
CA TYR A 39 12.72 17.51 11.27
C TYR A 39 13.41 16.89 12.49
N ASP A 40 12.90 17.19 13.68
CA ASP A 40 13.44 16.70 14.94
C ASP A 40 13.32 15.17 15.03
N MET A 41 12.20 14.61 14.57
CA MET A 41 12.00 13.16 14.51
C MET A 41 12.95 12.50 13.50
N VAL A 42 13.25 13.11 12.34
CA VAL A 42 14.28 12.60 11.40
C VAL A 42 15.64 12.60 12.08
N ARG A 43 16.02 13.74 12.65
CA ARG A 43 17.28 13.93 13.38
C ARG A 43 17.44 12.90 14.50
N GLU A 44 16.42 12.72 15.33
CA GLU A 44 16.42 11.76 16.43
C GLU A 44 16.47 10.31 15.91
N SER A 45 15.80 10.02 14.80
CA SER A 45 15.83 8.68 14.19
C SER A 45 17.25 8.28 13.77
N PHE A 46 18.03 9.21 13.20
CA PHE A 46 19.39 8.95 12.74
C PHE A 46 20.34 8.65 13.90
N ILE A 47 20.31 9.46 14.96
CA ILE A 47 21.17 9.22 16.13
C ILE A 47 20.77 7.92 16.87
N ARG A 48 19.47 7.61 16.96
CA ARG A 48 19.00 6.35 17.55
C ARG A 48 19.41 5.14 16.75
N PHE A 49 19.37 5.21 15.42
CA PHE A 49 19.92 4.17 14.54
C PHE A 49 21.43 3.98 14.76
N GLY A 50 22.11 4.98 15.33
CA GLY A 50 23.53 4.93 15.69
C GLY A 50 24.44 5.66 14.71
N LEU A 51 23.88 6.53 13.86
CA LEU A 51 24.64 7.25 12.86
C LEU A 51 25.47 8.37 13.48
N ASP A 52 26.79 8.28 13.29
CA ASP A 52 27.77 9.31 13.63
C ASP A 52 27.66 9.82 15.08
N ARG A 53 27.57 8.88 16.04
CA ARG A 53 27.38 9.19 17.47
C ARG A 53 28.44 10.13 18.05
N GLU A 54 29.68 10.00 17.60
CA GLU A 54 30.83 10.74 18.14
C GLU A 54 30.74 12.25 17.85
N ASN A 55 30.11 12.64 16.75
CA ASN A 55 29.98 14.05 16.35
C ASN A 55 28.60 14.65 16.67
N TYR A 56 27.67 13.87 17.24
CA TYR A 56 26.30 14.32 17.50
C TYR A 56 26.25 15.58 18.37
N GLY A 57 25.48 16.57 17.94
CA GLY A 57 25.37 17.87 18.63
C GLY A 57 26.52 18.83 18.32
N THR A 58 27.37 18.52 17.36
CA THR A 58 28.42 19.44 16.85
C THR A 58 28.14 19.84 15.40
N SER A 59 28.79 20.89 14.92
CA SER A 59 28.71 21.31 13.51
C SER A 59 29.29 20.30 12.53
N ASN A 60 30.00 19.28 13.01
CA ASN A 60 30.60 18.23 12.19
C ASN A 60 29.71 16.99 12.04
N TRP A 61 28.54 16.96 12.68
CA TRP A 61 27.67 15.80 12.63
C TRP A 61 27.16 15.53 11.21
N ASN A 62 27.46 14.35 10.69
CA ASN A 62 27.17 13.90 9.34
C ASN A 62 26.62 12.47 9.37
N PRO A 63 25.36 12.29 9.81
CA PRO A 63 24.79 10.96 10.01
C PRO A 63 24.72 10.13 8.73
N LEU A 64 24.48 10.76 7.57
CA LEU A 64 24.40 10.07 6.29
C LEU A 64 25.76 9.86 5.61
N GLY A 65 26.86 10.34 6.19
CA GLY A 65 28.20 10.26 5.62
C GLY A 65 28.74 8.84 5.44
N CYS A 66 28.18 7.84 6.12
CA CYS A 66 28.51 6.43 5.88
C CYS A 66 27.90 5.89 4.58
N PHE A 67 26.77 6.44 4.12
CA PHE A 67 26.08 6.05 2.90
C PHE A 67 26.42 6.95 1.71
N VAL A 68 26.39 8.27 1.92
CA VAL A 68 26.58 9.30 0.89
C VAL A 68 27.97 9.91 0.97
N LYS A 69 28.67 9.99 -0.16
CA LYS A 69 30.01 10.55 -0.30
C LYS A 69 30.01 11.78 -1.22
N PRO A 70 30.90 12.77 -1.00
CA PRO A 70 31.02 13.93 -1.87
C PRO A 70 31.32 13.56 -3.34
N GLY A 71 30.48 14.03 -4.25
CA GLY A 71 30.55 13.78 -5.70
C GLY A 71 29.55 12.73 -6.20
N GLU A 72 28.88 12.01 -5.30
CA GLU A 72 27.88 11.01 -5.65
C GLU A 72 26.56 11.64 -6.12
N ARG A 73 25.84 10.90 -6.96
CA ARG A 73 24.46 11.21 -7.35
C ARG A 73 23.49 10.50 -6.42
N VAL A 74 22.70 11.26 -5.68
CA VAL A 74 21.72 10.74 -4.72
C VAL A 74 20.32 10.81 -5.32
N LEU A 75 19.63 9.67 -5.34
CA LEU A 75 18.20 9.62 -5.64
C LEU A 75 17.40 9.57 -4.33
N ILE A 76 16.53 10.55 -4.12
CA ILE A 76 15.47 10.50 -3.12
C ILE A 76 14.25 9.85 -3.77
N LYS A 77 13.85 8.69 -3.26
CA LYS A 77 12.73 7.91 -3.80
C LYS A 77 11.55 7.96 -2.83
N PRO A 78 10.68 8.98 -2.91
CA PRO A 78 9.43 8.98 -2.15
C PRO A 78 8.49 7.85 -2.60
N ASN A 79 7.35 7.74 -1.94
CA ASN A 79 6.17 7.03 -2.41
C ASN A 79 5.14 8.10 -2.86
N LEU A 80 4.80 8.14 -4.14
CA LEU A 80 3.84 9.02 -4.79
C LEU A 80 2.82 8.12 -5.51
N VAL A 81 1.57 8.08 -5.04
CA VAL A 81 0.56 7.14 -5.58
C VAL A 81 -0.38 7.82 -6.58
N ARG A 82 -1.11 8.85 -6.14
CA ARG A 82 -2.07 9.65 -6.93
C ARG A 82 -2.38 10.99 -6.23
N HIS A 83 -2.94 11.96 -6.94
CA HIS A 83 -3.28 13.31 -6.45
C HIS A 83 -4.58 13.39 -5.62
N TYR A 84 -5.29 12.27 -5.42
CA TYR A 84 -6.50 12.20 -4.60
C TYR A 84 -6.59 10.84 -3.90
N ASN A 85 -7.37 10.75 -2.83
CA ASN A 85 -7.72 9.48 -2.21
C ASN A 85 -9.11 9.07 -2.69
N GLY A 86 -9.31 7.81 -3.09
CA GLY A 86 -10.65 7.37 -3.49
C GLY A 86 -11.57 7.14 -2.28
N ASN A 87 -11.01 7.05 -1.08
CA ASN A 87 -11.75 7.33 0.14
C ASN A 87 -11.88 8.85 0.32
N SER A 88 -13.10 9.38 0.19
CA SER A 88 -13.40 10.81 0.29
C SER A 88 -13.14 11.40 1.68
N GLU A 89 -13.12 10.58 2.72
CA GLU A 89 -12.71 10.98 4.08
C GLU A 89 -11.18 10.89 4.27
N GLY A 90 -10.47 10.27 3.32
CA GLY A 90 -9.03 10.08 3.34
C GLY A 90 -8.29 11.23 2.65
N GLY A 91 -7.35 11.87 3.35
CA GLY A 91 -6.42 12.82 2.73
C GLY A 91 -5.37 12.13 1.84
N ILE A 92 -4.60 12.92 1.08
CA ILE A 92 -3.46 12.41 0.30
C ILE A 92 -2.25 12.07 1.19
N GLU A 93 -2.25 12.52 2.43
CA GLU A 93 -1.16 12.38 3.40
C GLU A 93 -0.86 10.92 3.78
N CYS A 94 -1.85 10.03 3.70
CA CYS A 94 -1.66 8.59 3.86
C CYS A 94 -1.29 7.88 2.55
N LEU A 95 -1.32 8.59 1.42
CA LEU A 95 -0.95 8.08 0.10
C LEU A 95 0.46 8.44 -0.31
N ILE A 96 1.04 9.53 0.21
CA ILE A 96 2.32 10.05 -0.27
C ILE A 96 3.32 10.36 0.84
N THR A 97 4.61 10.19 0.56
CA THR A 97 5.67 10.67 1.45
C THR A 97 5.62 12.20 1.50
N ASN A 98 5.51 12.77 2.70
CA ASN A 98 5.30 14.21 2.84
C ASN A 98 6.60 15.01 2.53
N PRO A 99 6.51 16.16 1.83
CA PRO A 99 7.68 16.99 1.51
C PRO A 99 8.48 17.49 2.72
N SER A 100 7.85 17.69 3.88
CA SER A 100 8.56 18.12 5.10
C SER A 100 9.57 17.07 5.57
N LEU A 101 9.23 15.78 5.45
CA LEU A 101 10.14 14.67 5.72
C LEU A 101 11.27 14.63 4.67
N VAL A 102 10.90 14.78 3.40
CA VAL A 102 11.85 14.79 2.28
C VAL A 102 12.88 15.91 2.44
N ALA A 103 12.44 17.11 2.83
CA ALA A 103 13.32 18.25 3.10
C ALA A 103 14.32 17.96 4.22
N ALA A 104 13.82 17.47 5.37
CA ALA A 104 14.70 17.12 6.49
C ALA A 104 15.78 16.10 6.08
N VAL A 105 15.43 15.11 5.27
CA VAL A 105 16.39 14.15 4.72
C VAL A 105 17.37 14.81 3.72
N ILE A 106 16.88 15.69 2.84
CA ILE A 106 17.72 16.41 1.87
C ILE A 106 18.80 17.24 2.58
N ASP A 107 18.49 17.90 3.69
CA ASP A 107 19.48 18.67 4.45
C ASP A 107 20.65 17.80 4.92
N TYR A 108 20.38 16.60 5.45
CA TYR A 108 21.43 15.67 5.85
C TYR A 108 22.18 15.06 4.65
N VAL A 109 21.51 14.91 3.49
CA VAL A 109 22.19 14.53 2.24
C VAL A 109 23.14 15.63 1.79
N LEU A 110 22.75 16.90 1.88
CA LEU A 110 23.60 18.05 1.53
C LEU A 110 24.83 18.14 2.43
N ILE A 111 24.67 17.89 3.74
CA ILE A 111 25.78 17.79 4.69
C ILE A 111 26.77 16.71 4.23
N ALA A 112 26.27 15.53 3.85
CA ALA A 112 27.11 14.43 3.41
C ALA A 112 27.82 14.69 2.07
N LEU A 113 27.15 15.38 1.13
CA LEU A 113 27.70 15.73 -0.19
C LEU A 113 28.76 16.84 -0.12
N LYS A 114 28.76 17.68 0.92
CA LYS A 114 29.71 18.79 1.10
C LYS A 114 29.79 19.69 -0.14
N GLY A 115 28.65 19.97 -0.76
CA GLY A 115 28.53 20.81 -1.95
C GLY A 115 29.01 20.17 -3.27
N ARG A 116 29.35 18.87 -3.29
CA ARG A 116 29.74 18.14 -4.51
C ARG A 116 28.81 16.95 -4.74
N GLY A 117 28.24 16.84 -5.94
CA GLY A 117 27.30 15.77 -6.30
C GLY A 117 25.97 16.35 -6.78
N THR A 118 24.96 15.50 -6.94
CA THR A 118 23.62 15.91 -7.40
C THR A 118 22.52 15.19 -6.64
N ILE A 119 21.35 15.83 -6.53
CA ILE A 119 20.16 15.27 -5.90
C ILE A 119 19.03 15.24 -6.92
N VAL A 120 18.41 14.07 -7.07
CA VAL A 120 17.18 13.89 -7.85
C VAL A 120 16.10 13.34 -6.91
N ILE A 121 14.89 13.85 -7.03
CA ILE A 121 13.68 13.32 -6.40
C ILE A 121 12.83 12.72 -7.52
N GLY A 122 12.31 11.50 -7.35
CA GLY A 122 11.40 10.97 -8.36
C GLY A 122 10.73 9.66 -8.01
N ASP A 123 9.60 9.42 -8.67
CA ASP A 123 8.77 8.22 -8.53
C ASP A 123 7.92 7.98 -9.80
N ALA A 124 7.30 6.81 -9.92
CA ALA A 124 6.30 6.45 -10.91
C ALA A 124 4.92 6.22 -10.25
N PRO A 125 4.07 7.25 -10.15
CA PRO A 125 2.71 7.11 -9.62
C PRO A 125 1.82 6.26 -10.52
N LEU A 126 0.56 6.07 -10.15
CA LEU A 126 -0.43 5.41 -11.01
C LEU A 126 -0.58 6.16 -12.34
N GLN A 127 -0.93 5.47 -13.42
CA GLN A 127 -0.94 6.06 -14.77
C GLN A 127 -1.91 7.24 -14.91
N GLU A 128 -3.04 7.18 -14.21
CA GLU A 128 -4.07 8.20 -14.15
C GLU A 128 -3.72 9.39 -13.24
N CYS A 129 -2.59 9.32 -12.54
CA CYS A 129 -2.15 10.42 -11.71
C CYS A 129 -1.72 11.60 -12.59
N ASP A 130 -2.43 12.72 -12.47
CA ASP A 130 -1.89 14.03 -12.79
C ASP A 130 -0.70 14.33 -11.86
N PHE A 131 0.50 14.38 -12.44
CA PHE A 131 1.72 14.59 -11.69
C PHE A 131 1.88 16.05 -11.27
N GLU A 132 1.51 17.00 -12.13
CA GLU A 132 1.66 18.42 -11.83
C GLU A 132 0.74 18.82 -10.69
N GLU A 133 -0.51 18.34 -10.72
CA GLU A 133 -1.46 18.53 -9.63
C GLU A 133 -0.97 17.87 -8.34
N LEU A 134 -0.46 16.63 -8.41
CA LEU A 134 0.10 15.96 -7.24
C LEU A 134 1.25 16.76 -6.62
N ILE A 135 2.22 17.18 -7.43
CA ILE A 135 3.41 17.88 -6.96
C ILE A 135 3.07 19.27 -6.41
N SER A 136 2.10 19.96 -7.00
CA SER A 136 1.59 21.24 -6.54
C SER A 136 0.86 21.11 -5.19
N SER A 137 -0.20 20.30 -5.16
CA SER A 137 -1.07 20.11 -3.98
C SER A 137 -0.34 19.51 -2.78
N ALA A 138 0.60 18.59 -3.02
CA ALA A 138 1.40 17.98 -1.95
C ALA A 138 2.46 18.91 -1.35
N GLY A 139 2.86 19.98 -2.06
CA GLY A 139 3.91 20.91 -1.63
C GLY A 139 5.33 20.58 -2.13
N TYR A 140 5.50 19.64 -3.07
CA TYR A 140 6.80 19.35 -3.69
C TYR A 140 7.26 20.48 -4.61
N ALA A 141 6.37 21.17 -5.31
CA ALA A 141 6.74 22.36 -6.09
C ALA A 141 7.37 23.44 -5.19
N TYR A 142 6.78 23.68 -4.02
CA TYR A 142 7.33 24.58 -3.01
C TYR A 142 8.68 24.08 -2.47
N LEU A 143 8.84 22.78 -2.27
CA LEU A 143 10.11 22.17 -1.82
C LEU A 143 11.27 22.48 -2.79
N ILE A 144 11.03 22.31 -4.09
CA ILE A 144 12.05 22.60 -5.11
C ILE A 144 12.39 24.09 -5.12
N ASP A 145 11.40 24.97 -5.07
CA ASP A 145 11.62 26.42 -4.99
C ASP A 145 12.36 26.84 -3.71
N TYR A 146 12.05 26.21 -2.57
CA TYR A 146 12.70 26.43 -1.28
C TYR A 146 14.22 26.18 -1.36
N TYR A 147 14.66 25.07 -1.98
CA TYR A 147 16.08 24.78 -2.16
C TYR A 147 16.73 25.61 -3.27
N LYS A 148 16.00 25.88 -4.35
CA LYS A 148 16.49 26.73 -5.45
C LYS A 148 16.85 28.14 -4.96
N LYS A 149 16.04 28.72 -4.08
CA LYS A 149 16.31 30.01 -3.41
C LYS A 149 17.59 30.01 -2.57
N LYS A 150 18.06 28.83 -2.14
CA LYS A 150 19.33 28.63 -1.41
C LYS A 150 20.51 28.31 -2.33
N GLY A 151 20.32 28.41 -3.64
CA GLY A 151 21.35 28.07 -4.63
C GLY A 151 21.57 26.57 -4.82
N ILE A 152 20.64 25.73 -4.35
CA ILE A 152 20.72 24.26 -4.48
C ILE A 152 19.79 23.83 -5.60
N ASN A 153 20.34 23.19 -6.62
CA ASN A 153 19.56 22.63 -7.72
C ASN A 153 19.17 21.19 -7.42
N ILE A 154 17.88 20.92 -7.30
CA ILE A 154 17.30 19.59 -7.13
C ILE A 154 16.36 19.32 -8.28
N GLU A 155 16.53 18.19 -8.96
CA GLU A 155 15.63 17.80 -10.03
C GLU A 155 14.47 16.97 -9.48
N LEU A 156 13.23 17.30 -9.86
CA LEU A 156 12.04 16.49 -9.59
C LEU A 156 11.59 15.81 -10.89
N LYS A 157 11.46 14.48 -10.89
CA LYS A 157 11.20 13.68 -12.08
C LYS A 157 10.01 12.74 -11.91
N ASP A 158 9.12 12.75 -12.89
CA ASP A 158 8.14 11.69 -13.14
C ASP A 158 8.84 10.58 -13.94
N PHE A 159 8.88 9.35 -13.40
CA PHE A 159 9.57 8.25 -14.05
C PHE A 159 8.75 7.58 -15.16
N ARG A 160 7.45 7.85 -15.25
CA ARG A 160 6.55 7.19 -16.20
C ARG A 160 6.85 7.61 -17.65
N ASN A 161 6.80 6.65 -18.58
CA ASN A 161 6.67 6.92 -20.01
C ASN A 161 5.18 6.98 -20.43
N THR A 162 4.33 6.17 -19.77
CA THR A 162 2.91 6.05 -20.03
C THR A 162 2.09 6.82 -18.99
N LYS A 163 1.18 7.69 -19.46
CA LYS A 163 0.16 8.38 -18.64
C LYS A 163 -1.21 8.17 -19.27
N THR A 164 -2.25 8.05 -18.44
CA THR A 164 -3.63 7.95 -18.91
C THR A 164 -4.49 9.08 -18.37
N TYR A 165 -5.52 9.47 -19.11
CA TYR A 165 -6.49 10.49 -18.70
C TYR A 165 -7.92 9.96 -18.86
N TYR A 166 -8.81 10.38 -17.94
CA TYR A 166 -10.24 10.07 -18.00
C TYR A 166 -10.93 10.94 -19.06
N GLY A 167 -11.80 10.35 -19.88
CA GLY A 167 -12.73 11.12 -20.70
C GLY A 167 -14.06 11.38 -19.99
N GLU A 168 -14.91 12.22 -20.59
CA GLU A 168 -16.20 12.67 -20.03
C GLU A 168 -17.16 11.53 -19.66
N ASN A 169 -16.98 10.34 -20.25
CA ASN A 169 -17.82 9.15 -20.01
C ASN A 169 -17.30 8.24 -18.88
N GLY A 170 -16.28 8.65 -18.13
CA GLY A 170 -15.70 7.87 -17.03
C GLY A 170 -14.79 6.71 -17.46
N ILE A 171 -14.48 6.60 -18.75
CA ILE A 171 -13.59 5.58 -19.33
C ILE A 171 -12.20 6.18 -19.58
N HIS A 172 -11.16 5.36 -19.42
CA HIS A 172 -9.76 5.72 -19.68
C HIS A 172 -9.50 5.77 -21.20
N PHE A 173 -9.23 6.95 -21.77
CA PHE A 173 -9.10 7.08 -23.23
C PHE A 173 -7.75 7.56 -23.71
N LEU A 174 -7.13 8.53 -23.05
CA LEU A 174 -6.00 9.22 -23.66
C LEU A 174 -4.69 8.70 -23.07
N GLN A 175 -3.91 7.95 -23.84
CA GLN A 175 -2.58 7.53 -23.44
C GLN A 175 -1.52 8.44 -24.05
N GLU A 176 -0.84 9.25 -23.23
CA GLU A 176 0.43 9.84 -23.66
C GLU A 176 1.52 8.77 -23.46
N ASN A 177 2.14 8.33 -24.55
CA ASN A 177 3.20 7.34 -24.51
C ASN A 177 4.51 7.90 -25.05
N ARG A 178 5.43 8.24 -24.14
CA ARG A 178 6.81 8.66 -24.45
C ARG A 178 7.75 7.45 -24.41
N ARG A 179 7.53 6.47 -25.30
CA ARG A 179 8.28 5.20 -25.29
C ARG A 179 9.79 5.45 -25.27
N ASN A 180 10.48 4.83 -24.29
CA ASN A 180 11.94 4.84 -24.10
C ASN A 180 12.60 6.15 -23.65
N ASP A 181 11.83 7.19 -23.28
CA ASP A 181 12.40 8.46 -22.83
C ASP A 181 13.01 8.33 -21.43
N ASN A 182 12.31 7.68 -20.50
CA ASN A 182 12.70 7.66 -19.09
C ASN A 182 13.33 6.34 -18.63
N GLY A 183 13.19 5.25 -19.38
CA GLY A 183 13.55 3.90 -18.94
C GLY A 183 14.66 3.18 -19.73
N ILE A 184 15.24 2.15 -19.12
CA ILE A 184 16.11 1.14 -19.76
C ILE A 184 15.51 -0.24 -19.45
N VAL A 185 15.40 -1.08 -20.48
CA VAL A 185 14.95 -2.47 -20.31
C VAL A 185 16.05 -3.30 -19.66
N VAL A 186 15.75 -3.87 -18.50
CA VAL A 186 16.62 -4.78 -17.74
C VAL A 186 16.06 -6.18 -17.83
N ALA A 187 16.89 -7.14 -18.23
CA ALA A 187 16.50 -8.55 -18.33
C ALA A 187 17.02 -9.33 -17.12
N LEU A 188 16.10 -9.97 -16.37
CA LEU A 188 16.44 -10.94 -15.34
C LEU A 188 16.53 -12.36 -15.90
N ASN A 189 15.63 -12.71 -16.82
CA ASN A 189 15.55 -14.05 -17.43
C ASN A 189 15.53 -15.16 -16.36
N GLU A 190 16.53 -16.03 -16.33
CA GLU A 190 16.71 -17.13 -15.36
C GLU A 190 16.82 -16.69 -13.90
N GLU A 191 17.16 -15.42 -13.65
CA GLU A 191 17.19 -14.82 -12.32
C GLU A 191 15.83 -14.24 -11.90
N SER A 192 14.76 -14.42 -12.68
CA SER A 192 13.41 -13.97 -12.30
C SER A 192 12.69 -15.03 -11.48
N TRP A 193 11.89 -14.60 -10.50
CA TRP A 193 10.97 -15.49 -9.78
C TRP A 193 9.82 -16.03 -10.63
N PHE A 194 9.67 -15.55 -11.86
CA PHE A 194 8.74 -16.09 -12.85
C PHE A 194 9.38 -17.12 -13.79
N TYR A 195 10.70 -17.34 -13.71
CA TYR A 195 11.41 -18.25 -14.60
C TYR A 195 10.93 -19.69 -14.43
N GLY A 196 10.76 -20.38 -15.56
CA GLY A 196 10.36 -21.79 -15.58
C GLY A 196 8.89 -22.05 -15.25
N LEU A 197 8.08 -21.00 -15.04
CA LEU A 197 6.63 -21.15 -14.98
C LEU A 197 6.08 -21.53 -16.36
N GLY A 198 5.01 -22.33 -16.38
CA GLY A 198 4.40 -22.81 -17.63
C GLY A 198 3.82 -21.67 -18.47
N ASP A 199 3.84 -21.84 -19.80
CA ASP A 199 3.39 -20.83 -20.76
C ASP A 199 1.97 -20.33 -20.47
N SER A 200 1.07 -21.20 -20.03
CA SER A 200 -0.31 -20.81 -19.67
C SER A 200 -0.37 -19.80 -18.53
N LYS A 201 0.49 -19.94 -17.51
CA LYS A 201 0.57 -19.00 -16.38
C LYS A 201 1.17 -17.67 -16.82
N ILE A 202 2.24 -17.72 -17.61
CA ILE A 202 2.87 -16.50 -18.18
C ILE A 202 1.88 -15.74 -19.06
N ASP A 203 1.17 -16.44 -19.94
CA ASP A 203 0.18 -15.86 -20.85
C ASP A 203 -1.03 -15.23 -20.14
N ALA A 204 -1.28 -15.64 -18.90
CA ALA A 204 -2.35 -15.15 -18.05
C ALA A 204 -1.90 -14.03 -17.09
N MET A 205 -0.62 -13.66 -17.03
CA MET A 205 -0.16 -12.54 -16.21
C MET A 205 -0.74 -11.21 -16.67
N ARG A 206 -1.16 -10.38 -15.72
CA ARG A 206 -1.83 -9.12 -15.96
C ARG A 206 -1.40 -8.02 -15.00
N VAL A 207 -1.59 -6.80 -15.48
CA VAL A 207 -1.65 -5.57 -14.71
C VAL A 207 -2.89 -4.81 -15.14
N THR A 208 -3.62 -4.33 -14.16
CA THR A 208 -4.98 -3.80 -14.31
C THR A 208 -4.96 -2.46 -15.02
N ASP A 209 -5.92 -2.24 -15.91
CA ASP A 209 -6.06 -1.03 -16.73
C ASP A 209 -4.95 -0.83 -17.79
N TYR A 210 -4.26 -1.90 -18.19
CA TYR A 210 -3.26 -1.89 -19.26
C TYR A 210 -3.54 -2.95 -20.32
N ASP A 211 -3.07 -2.70 -21.56
CA ASP A 211 -3.19 -3.64 -22.66
C ASP A 211 -2.42 -4.94 -22.37
N PRO A 212 -3.12 -6.09 -22.21
CA PRO A 212 -2.50 -7.36 -21.87
C PRO A 212 -1.54 -7.88 -22.95
N ARG A 213 -1.65 -7.40 -24.20
CA ARG A 213 -0.77 -7.78 -25.32
C ARG A 213 0.66 -7.28 -25.13
N ILE A 214 0.86 -6.23 -24.33
CA ILE A 214 2.19 -5.65 -24.07
C ILE A 214 2.97 -6.50 -23.07
N MET A 215 2.33 -7.02 -22.02
CA MET A 215 2.96 -7.87 -20.99
C MET A 215 3.75 -9.04 -21.59
N ARG A 216 3.19 -9.71 -22.61
CA ARG A 216 3.81 -10.85 -23.31
C ARG A 216 5.11 -10.50 -24.06
N GLN A 217 5.35 -9.22 -24.34
CA GLN A 217 6.59 -8.77 -24.97
C GLN A 217 7.75 -8.73 -23.97
N TYR A 218 7.43 -8.60 -22.68
CA TYR A 218 8.39 -8.54 -21.58
C TYR A 218 8.59 -9.89 -20.90
N HIS A 219 7.56 -10.73 -20.90
CA HIS A 219 7.60 -12.02 -20.21
C HIS A 219 7.21 -13.18 -21.12
N THR A 220 8.11 -14.16 -21.20
CA THR A 220 7.88 -15.52 -21.72
C THR A 220 8.28 -16.52 -20.63
N ASN A 221 8.15 -17.83 -20.88
CA ASN A 221 8.66 -18.85 -19.95
C ASN A 221 10.19 -18.77 -19.66
N LEU A 222 10.97 -18.12 -20.53
CA LEU A 222 12.43 -18.03 -20.44
C LEU A 222 12.95 -16.59 -20.30
N THR A 223 12.14 -15.60 -20.65
CA THR A 223 12.54 -14.19 -20.68
C THR A 223 11.68 -13.41 -19.72
N HIS A 224 12.30 -12.61 -18.85
CA HIS A 224 11.58 -11.70 -17.97
C HIS A 224 12.32 -10.38 -17.91
N LYS A 225 11.63 -9.32 -18.36
CA LYS A 225 12.20 -8.00 -18.56
C LYS A 225 11.35 -6.94 -17.86
N TYR A 226 12.03 -5.92 -17.36
CA TYR A 226 11.41 -4.78 -16.69
C TYR A 226 11.99 -3.49 -17.25
N GLU A 227 11.19 -2.44 -17.38
CA GLU A 227 11.69 -1.14 -17.86
C GLU A 227 11.90 -0.17 -16.69
N ILE A 228 13.17 0.09 -16.39
CA ILE A 228 13.63 0.73 -15.15
C ILE A 228 14.08 2.17 -15.43
N SER A 229 13.69 3.10 -14.55
CA SER A 229 14.08 4.50 -14.63
C SER A 229 15.60 4.68 -14.79
N LYS A 230 16.00 5.44 -15.82
CA LYS A 230 17.38 5.91 -16.03
C LYS A 230 17.91 6.65 -14.80
N GLU A 231 17.04 7.37 -14.11
CA GLU A 231 17.39 8.13 -12.92
C GLU A 231 17.65 7.22 -11.72
N LEU A 232 17.00 6.05 -11.63
CA LEU A 232 17.41 5.02 -10.70
C LEU A 232 18.79 4.51 -11.06
N LEU A 233 19.00 4.01 -12.29
CA LEU A 233 20.21 3.30 -12.73
C LEU A 233 21.49 4.15 -12.72
N LYS A 234 21.36 5.49 -12.77
CA LYS A 234 22.48 6.45 -12.66
C LYS A 234 22.88 6.84 -11.23
N ALA A 235 22.03 6.61 -10.23
CA ALA A 235 22.36 6.94 -8.83
C ALA A 235 23.60 6.19 -8.28
N ASP A 236 24.23 6.71 -7.24
CA ASP A 236 25.22 5.93 -6.46
C ASP A 236 24.58 5.49 -5.13
N VAL A 237 23.67 6.32 -4.63
CA VAL A 237 22.93 6.11 -3.38
C VAL A 237 21.46 6.43 -3.61
N VAL A 238 20.59 5.60 -3.05
CA VAL A 238 19.15 5.84 -3.01
C VAL A 238 18.71 5.98 -1.55
N ILE A 239 18.06 7.11 -1.24
CA ILE A 239 17.32 7.25 0.01
C ILE A 239 15.87 6.83 -0.29
N ASN A 240 15.51 5.62 0.11
CA ASN A 240 14.19 5.03 -0.11
C ASN A 240 13.24 5.53 0.99
N MET A 241 12.20 6.27 0.62
CA MET A 241 11.30 6.92 1.57
C MET A 241 9.87 6.41 1.42
N PRO A 242 9.58 5.16 1.84
CA PRO A 242 8.26 4.58 1.66
C PRO A 242 7.21 5.27 2.56
N LYS A 243 5.93 5.14 2.16
CA LYS A 243 4.75 5.41 2.99
C LYS A 243 4.10 4.08 3.37
N PRO A 244 4.42 3.48 4.53
CA PRO A 244 3.84 2.22 4.91
C PRO A 244 2.32 2.27 5.07
N LYS A 245 1.65 1.25 4.52
CA LYS A 245 0.20 1.10 4.54
C LYS A 245 -0.21 -0.35 4.23
N THR A 246 -1.46 -0.70 4.50
CA THR A 246 -2.04 -1.96 4.03
C THR A 246 -2.18 -1.95 2.50
N HIS A 247 -2.23 -3.14 1.88
CA HIS A 247 -2.27 -3.26 0.42
C HIS A 247 -3.03 -4.49 -0.07
N ARG A 248 -4.03 -4.27 -0.95
CA ARG A 248 -5.00 -5.30 -1.37
C ARG A 248 -4.38 -6.57 -1.97
N LYS A 249 -3.28 -6.43 -2.72
CA LYS A 249 -2.57 -7.57 -3.33
C LYS A 249 -1.41 -8.14 -2.50
N ALA A 250 -0.77 -7.32 -1.66
CA ALA A 250 0.55 -7.61 -1.12
C ALA A 250 0.55 -7.69 0.42
N GLY A 251 -0.61 -7.52 1.04
CA GLY A 251 -0.81 -7.43 2.49
C GLY A 251 -0.46 -6.04 2.99
N ILE A 252 0.81 -5.64 2.78
CA ILE A 252 1.31 -4.32 3.13
C ILE A 252 2.16 -3.72 2.01
N THR A 253 2.51 -2.45 2.17
CA THR A 253 3.58 -1.80 1.42
C THR A 253 4.52 -1.14 2.41
N ALA A 254 5.82 -1.20 2.12
CA ALA A 254 6.88 -0.52 2.85
C ALA A 254 8.09 -0.37 1.90
N SER A 255 9.33 -0.59 2.34
CA SER A 255 10.56 -0.37 1.57
C SER A 255 10.63 -1.24 0.31
N LEU A 256 10.39 -2.55 0.42
CA LEU A 256 10.53 -3.52 -0.67
C LEU A 256 9.58 -3.19 -1.81
N LYS A 257 8.31 -2.94 -1.47
CA LYS A 257 7.26 -2.65 -2.44
C LYS A 257 7.33 -1.22 -3.00
N ASN A 258 7.98 -0.27 -2.32
CA ASN A 258 8.16 1.09 -2.83
C ASN A 258 8.97 1.11 -4.15
N LEU A 259 9.69 0.02 -4.44
CA LEU A 259 10.43 -0.14 -5.69
C LEU A 259 9.54 -0.43 -6.91
N ILE A 260 8.25 -0.72 -6.75
CA ILE A 260 7.30 -0.71 -7.89
C ILE A 260 7.40 0.64 -8.64
N GLY A 261 7.58 1.73 -7.89
CA GLY A 261 7.69 3.08 -8.40
C GLY A 261 8.99 3.44 -9.13
N ILE A 262 9.92 2.50 -9.34
CA ILE A 262 11.13 2.75 -10.14
C ILE A 262 10.93 2.46 -11.64
N ASN A 263 9.79 1.86 -12.00
CA ASN A 263 9.52 1.40 -13.37
C ASN A 263 8.96 2.54 -14.21
N SER A 264 9.51 2.67 -15.42
CA SER A 264 9.03 3.66 -16.39
C SER A 264 7.79 3.20 -17.14
N ASN A 265 7.58 1.89 -17.25
CA ASN A 265 6.37 1.29 -17.81
C ASN A 265 5.81 0.24 -16.87
N LYS A 266 4.54 0.37 -16.51
CA LYS A 266 3.87 -0.58 -15.61
C LYS A 266 3.31 -1.79 -16.35
N GLU A 267 3.19 -1.70 -17.68
CA GLU A 267 2.80 -2.81 -18.56
C GLU A 267 3.72 -4.04 -18.44
N CYS A 268 4.95 -3.88 -17.93
CA CYS A 268 5.91 -4.95 -17.69
C CYS A 268 5.91 -5.47 -16.23
N LEU A 269 4.90 -5.12 -15.43
CA LEU A 269 4.81 -5.51 -14.02
C LEU A 269 3.66 -6.48 -13.79
N PRO A 270 3.89 -7.79 -13.76
CA PRO A 270 2.85 -8.73 -13.35
C PRO A 270 2.34 -8.37 -11.94
N HIS A 271 1.04 -8.11 -11.82
CA HIS A 271 0.39 -7.84 -10.52
C HIS A 271 -0.52 -8.99 -10.08
N HIS A 272 -1.02 -9.75 -11.03
CA HIS A 272 -1.85 -10.94 -10.84
C HIS A 272 -1.78 -11.82 -12.09
N THR A 273 -2.38 -12.99 -12.02
CA THR A 273 -2.52 -13.98 -13.08
C THR A 273 -3.99 -14.33 -13.20
N ASN A 274 -4.60 -14.10 -14.37
CA ASN A 274 -5.99 -14.43 -14.64
C ASN A 274 -6.29 -15.91 -14.37
N GLY A 275 -7.50 -16.19 -13.88
CA GLY A 275 -7.92 -17.52 -13.44
C GLY A 275 -7.96 -17.71 -11.92
N SER A 276 -8.60 -18.81 -11.51
CA SER A 276 -8.69 -19.20 -10.10
C SER A 276 -7.39 -19.80 -9.58
N ILE A 277 -7.20 -19.81 -8.25
CA ILE A 277 -6.07 -20.49 -7.61
C ILE A 277 -6.02 -21.99 -7.96
N HIS A 278 -7.18 -22.62 -8.21
CA HIS A 278 -7.28 -24.03 -8.57
C HIS A 278 -6.87 -24.33 -10.02
N GLU A 279 -6.79 -23.30 -10.87
CA GLU A 279 -6.44 -23.39 -12.29
C GLU A 279 -5.04 -22.80 -12.58
N GLY A 280 -4.29 -22.47 -11.53
CA GLY A 280 -2.94 -21.91 -11.62
C GLY A 280 -2.89 -20.38 -11.78
N GLY A 281 -4.05 -19.71 -11.78
CA GLY A 281 -4.16 -18.26 -11.66
C GLY A 281 -4.11 -17.81 -10.20
N ASP A 282 -4.30 -16.53 -9.97
CA ASP A 282 -4.45 -15.96 -8.63
C ASP A 282 -5.42 -14.77 -8.58
N SER A 283 -6.20 -14.54 -9.65
CA SER A 283 -7.17 -13.46 -9.69
C SER A 283 -8.27 -13.61 -8.64
N TYR A 284 -8.72 -14.84 -8.41
CA TYR A 284 -9.84 -15.17 -7.53
C TYR A 284 -9.74 -16.59 -6.95
N LEU A 285 -10.61 -16.92 -6.00
CA LEU A 285 -10.50 -18.16 -5.23
C LEU A 285 -11.04 -19.38 -5.97
N ASN A 286 -12.31 -19.35 -6.38
CA ASN A 286 -13.02 -20.56 -6.82
C ASN A 286 -13.05 -20.69 -8.34
N ILE A 287 -13.19 -21.91 -8.84
CA ILE A 287 -13.47 -22.12 -10.27
C ILE A 287 -14.83 -21.49 -10.60
N SER A 288 -14.86 -20.50 -11.49
CA SER A 288 -16.08 -19.82 -11.92
C SER A 288 -16.03 -19.47 -13.40
N GLU A 289 -17.00 -19.97 -14.17
CA GLU A 289 -17.15 -19.63 -15.58
C GLU A 289 -17.53 -18.16 -15.80
N ASN A 290 -18.25 -17.55 -14.84
CA ASN A 290 -18.54 -16.12 -14.89
C ASN A 290 -17.26 -15.30 -14.66
N MET A 291 -16.40 -15.69 -13.72
CA MET A 291 -15.11 -15.00 -13.54
C MET A 291 -14.20 -15.13 -14.75
N LYS A 292 -14.13 -16.30 -15.39
CA LYS A 292 -13.39 -16.45 -16.65
C LYS A 292 -13.90 -15.50 -17.74
N LYS A 293 -15.21 -15.36 -17.88
CA LYS A 293 -15.82 -14.42 -18.83
C LYS A 293 -15.57 -12.96 -18.42
N ALA A 294 -15.59 -12.66 -17.12
CA ALA A 294 -15.24 -11.34 -16.60
C ALA A 294 -13.79 -10.98 -16.91
N ASP A 295 -12.82 -11.89 -16.67
CA ASP A 295 -11.41 -11.69 -17.04
C ASP A 295 -11.25 -11.42 -18.54
N VAL A 296 -11.94 -12.19 -19.40
CA VAL A 296 -11.93 -11.97 -20.86
C VAL A 296 -12.55 -10.63 -21.25
N ALA A 297 -13.66 -10.24 -20.61
CA ALA A 297 -14.31 -8.95 -20.86
C ALA A 297 -13.40 -7.78 -20.41
N MET A 298 -12.70 -7.93 -19.28
CA MET A 298 -11.72 -6.96 -18.80
C MET A 298 -10.52 -6.84 -19.76
N ASP A 299 -9.99 -7.96 -20.27
CA ASP A 299 -8.93 -7.92 -21.28
C ASP A 299 -9.39 -7.19 -22.54
N LYS A 300 -10.61 -7.43 -23.02
CA LYS A 300 -11.21 -6.71 -24.15
C LYS A 300 -11.36 -5.23 -23.86
N LEU A 301 -11.88 -4.87 -22.67
CA LEU A 301 -12.02 -3.48 -22.24
C LEU A 301 -10.65 -2.76 -22.30
N ASN A 302 -9.60 -3.36 -21.74
CA ASN A 302 -8.27 -2.76 -21.75
C ASN A 302 -7.69 -2.62 -23.17
N ILE A 303 -7.93 -3.60 -24.04
CA ILE A 303 -7.54 -3.53 -25.46
C ILE A 303 -8.29 -2.40 -26.17
N PHE A 304 -9.60 -2.30 -25.99
CA PHE A 304 -10.42 -1.29 -26.68
C PHE A 304 -10.17 0.12 -26.14
N ASN A 305 -9.88 0.26 -24.85
CA ASN A 305 -9.42 1.53 -24.25
C ASN A 305 -8.12 1.98 -24.92
N PHE A 306 -7.17 1.06 -25.10
CA PHE A 306 -5.90 1.35 -25.78
C PHE A 306 -6.08 1.67 -27.28
N GLU A 307 -7.05 1.05 -27.94
CA GLU A 307 -7.41 1.30 -29.35
C GLU A 307 -8.31 2.54 -29.53
N GLU A 308 -8.65 3.23 -28.44
CA GLU A 308 -9.56 4.40 -28.40
C GLU A 308 -10.97 4.11 -28.98
N ASP A 309 -11.42 2.84 -28.95
CA ASP A 309 -12.75 2.43 -29.42
C ASP A 309 -13.78 2.52 -28.29
N ILE A 310 -14.41 3.69 -28.17
CA ILE A 310 -15.35 4.02 -27.09
C ILE A 310 -16.51 3.03 -27.00
N GLN A 311 -17.14 2.71 -28.14
CA GLN A 311 -18.35 1.88 -28.13
C GLN A 311 -18.02 0.46 -27.66
N LYS A 312 -16.96 -0.14 -28.20
CA LYS A 312 -16.54 -1.48 -27.76
C LYS A 312 -16.06 -1.50 -26.31
N SER A 313 -15.45 -0.41 -25.83
CA SER A 313 -15.06 -0.27 -24.43
C SER A 313 -16.28 -0.27 -23.50
N VAL A 314 -17.32 0.51 -23.84
CA VAL A 314 -18.60 0.50 -23.10
C VAL A 314 -19.23 -0.90 -23.11
N ASP A 315 -19.27 -1.57 -24.26
CA ASP A 315 -19.86 -2.90 -24.38
C ASP A 315 -19.08 -3.93 -23.54
N ALA A 316 -17.75 -3.91 -23.59
CA ALA A 316 -16.89 -4.78 -22.79
C ALA A 316 -17.01 -4.51 -21.28
N MET A 317 -17.15 -3.24 -20.87
CA MET A 317 -17.41 -2.86 -19.49
C MET A 317 -18.75 -3.41 -19.00
N ASN A 318 -19.81 -3.31 -19.82
CA ASN A 318 -21.12 -3.86 -19.48
C ASN A 318 -21.08 -5.40 -19.35
N ASP A 319 -20.38 -6.08 -20.26
CA ASP A 319 -20.14 -7.51 -20.18
C ASP A 319 -19.40 -7.88 -18.88
N PHE A 320 -18.31 -7.18 -18.58
CA PHE A 320 -17.56 -7.37 -17.34
C PHE A 320 -18.46 -7.24 -16.11
N ASN A 321 -19.18 -6.12 -15.99
CA ASN A 321 -20.07 -5.87 -14.85
C ASN A 321 -21.15 -6.94 -14.71
N SER A 322 -21.72 -7.40 -15.83
CA SER A 322 -22.73 -8.46 -15.86
C SER A 322 -22.18 -9.80 -15.35
N TYR A 323 -21.03 -10.25 -15.86
CA TYR A 323 -20.43 -11.51 -15.43
C TYR A 323 -19.89 -11.44 -14.00
N TYR A 324 -19.22 -10.36 -13.65
CA TYR A 324 -18.67 -10.15 -12.31
C TYR A 324 -19.77 -10.14 -11.24
N SER A 325 -20.90 -9.46 -11.51
CA SER A 325 -22.04 -9.45 -10.59
C SER A 325 -22.60 -10.85 -10.35
N ARG A 326 -22.75 -11.67 -11.41
CA ARG A 326 -23.21 -13.06 -11.28
C ARG A 326 -22.21 -13.92 -10.51
N ALA A 327 -20.90 -13.72 -10.71
CA ALA A 327 -19.88 -14.42 -9.95
C ALA A 327 -19.93 -14.08 -8.45
N LYS A 328 -20.19 -12.80 -8.10
CA LYS A 328 -20.43 -12.40 -6.71
C LYS A 328 -21.68 -13.08 -6.13
N GLU A 329 -22.76 -13.18 -6.89
CA GLU A 329 -23.98 -13.92 -6.48
C GLU A 329 -23.72 -15.41 -6.26
N GLU A 330 -22.79 -16.01 -7.02
CA GLU A 330 -22.31 -17.39 -6.85
C GLU A 330 -21.38 -17.56 -5.64
N GLY A 331 -20.97 -16.46 -5.00
CA GLY A 331 -20.17 -16.45 -3.78
C GLY A 331 -18.67 -16.22 -3.98
N GLU A 332 -18.23 -15.82 -5.18
CA GLU A 332 -16.85 -15.35 -5.38
C GLU A 332 -16.64 -14.00 -4.68
N ARG A 333 -15.47 -13.85 -4.07
CA ARG A 333 -15.17 -12.72 -3.17
C ARG A 333 -13.98 -11.91 -3.63
N TYR A 334 -13.07 -12.53 -4.35
CA TYR A 334 -11.83 -11.90 -4.76
C TYR A 334 -11.84 -11.65 -6.25
N TYR A 335 -11.11 -10.62 -6.63
CA TYR A 335 -10.90 -10.26 -8.01
C TYR A 335 -9.51 -9.65 -8.16
N GLU A 336 -8.93 -9.81 -9.34
CA GLU A 336 -7.70 -9.13 -9.74
C GLU A 336 -6.52 -9.44 -8.79
N GLY A 337 -6.56 -10.55 -8.05
CA GLY A 337 -5.51 -10.89 -7.09
C GLY A 337 -5.45 -9.96 -5.89
N SER A 338 -6.56 -9.29 -5.55
CA SER A 338 -6.70 -8.43 -4.37
C SER A 338 -7.01 -9.23 -3.10
N TRP A 339 -6.16 -10.22 -2.79
CA TRP A 339 -6.32 -11.10 -1.64
C TRP A 339 -5.00 -11.80 -1.26
N TYR A 340 -4.98 -12.48 -0.12
CA TYR A 340 -3.81 -13.21 0.39
C TYR A 340 -3.31 -14.36 -0.50
N GLY A 341 -4.15 -14.84 -1.43
CA GLY A 341 -3.79 -15.90 -2.38
C GLY A 341 -3.01 -15.45 -3.62
N ASN A 342 -2.65 -14.16 -3.71
CA ASN A 342 -1.85 -13.63 -4.82
C ASN A 342 -0.43 -14.25 -4.84
N ASP A 343 -0.08 -14.94 -5.93
CA ASP A 343 1.22 -15.57 -6.15
C ASP A 343 2.06 -14.84 -7.23
N THR A 344 1.61 -13.67 -7.67
CA THR A 344 2.26 -12.89 -8.74
C THR A 344 3.02 -11.68 -8.17
N ILE A 345 2.37 -10.84 -7.37
CA ILE A 345 2.93 -9.52 -6.99
C ILE A 345 4.21 -9.64 -6.16
N TRP A 346 4.33 -10.67 -5.33
CA TRP A 346 5.52 -10.85 -4.49
C TRP A 346 6.77 -11.16 -5.33
N ARG A 347 6.61 -11.90 -6.44
CA ARG A 347 7.67 -12.23 -7.39
C ARG A 347 8.17 -10.97 -8.09
N THR A 348 7.24 -10.13 -8.54
CA THR A 348 7.54 -8.81 -9.11
C THR A 348 8.30 -7.94 -8.11
N ILE A 349 7.87 -7.90 -6.84
CA ILE A 349 8.58 -7.14 -5.79
C ILE A 349 10.00 -7.68 -5.61
N ALA A 350 10.18 -8.99 -5.54
CA ALA A 350 11.50 -9.60 -5.37
C ALA A 350 12.44 -9.33 -6.56
N ASP A 351 11.94 -9.48 -7.79
CA ASP A 351 12.66 -9.17 -9.03
C ASP A 351 13.13 -7.71 -9.07
N LEU A 352 12.26 -6.76 -8.73
CA LEU A 352 12.61 -5.34 -8.71
C LEU A 352 13.66 -5.01 -7.65
N ASN A 353 13.62 -5.67 -6.49
CA ASN A 353 14.66 -5.51 -5.47
C ASN A 353 16.01 -6.06 -5.95
N ARG A 354 16.01 -7.18 -6.69
CA ARG A 354 17.23 -7.73 -7.31
C ARG A 354 17.80 -6.77 -8.36
N ILE A 355 16.97 -6.28 -9.27
CA ILE A 355 17.35 -5.26 -10.26
C ILE A 355 17.91 -4.02 -9.58
N PHE A 356 17.21 -3.51 -8.56
CA PHE A 356 17.62 -2.31 -7.84
C PHE A 356 19.05 -2.43 -7.29
N PHE A 357 19.43 -3.56 -6.69
CA PHE A 357 20.77 -3.69 -6.13
C PHE A 357 21.83 -4.08 -7.16
N TYR A 358 21.48 -4.84 -8.20
CA TYR A 358 22.47 -5.53 -9.04
C TYR A 358 22.52 -5.10 -10.51
N ALA A 359 21.55 -4.34 -11.01
CA ALA A 359 21.62 -3.78 -12.36
C ALA A 359 22.58 -2.58 -12.41
N ASP A 360 23.47 -2.57 -13.40
CA ASP A 360 24.39 -1.47 -13.64
C ASP A 360 23.68 -0.27 -14.32
N LYS A 361 24.44 0.81 -14.56
CA LYS A 361 23.92 2.02 -15.20
C LYS A 361 23.39 1.84 -16.62
N ASN A 362 23.72 0.72 -17.27
CA ASN A 362 23.29 0.37 -18.63
C ASN A 362 22.14 -0.65 -18.60
N GLY A 363 21.64 -1.02 -17.43
CA GLY A 363 20.56 -1.99 -17.27
C GLY A 363 21.00 -3.46 -17.40
N VAL A 364 22.29 -3.75 -17.20
CA VAL A 364 22.82 -5.12 -17.22
C VAL A 364 22.93 -5.65 -15.80
N MET A 365 22.38 -6.84 -15.55
CA MET A 365 22.50 -7.52 -14.27
C MET A 365 23.95 -7.93 -13.99
N THR A 366 24.43 -7.65 -12.78
CA THR A 366 25.80 -7.95 -12.35
C THR A 366 25.81 -8.83 -11.09
N LYS A 367 26.99 -9.33 -10.70
CA LYS A 367 27.17 -10.13 -9.47
C LYS A 367 27.54 -9.29 -8.24
N THR A 368 27.70 -7.98 -8.40
CA THR A 368 28.14 -7.07 -7.33
C THR A 368 27.12 -5.97 -7.15
N LYS A 369 26.83 -5.56 -5.91
CA LYS A 369 25.88 -4.47 -5.66
C LYS A 369 26.36 -3.18 -6.34
N GLN A 370 25.49 -2.56 -7.13
CA GLN A 370 25.77 -1.35 -7.93
C GLN A 370 25.39 -0.06 -7.21
N ARG A 371 24.62 -0.13 -6.13
CA ARG A 371 24.07 1.04 -5.43
C ARG A 371 23.80 0.75 -3.97
N LYS A 372 23.93 1.80 -3.16
CA LYS A 372 23.66 1.80 -1.71
C LYS A 372 22.23 2.26 -1.44
N GLN A 373 21.65 1.77 -0.35
CA GLN A 373 20.32 2.19 0.10
C GLN A 373 20.36 2.60 1.57
N PHE A 374 19.60 3.65 1.89
CA PHE A 374 19.15 3.93 3.24
C PHE A 374 17.65 4.22 3.22
N ILE A 375 16.93 3.78 4.23
CA ILE A 375 15.46 3.81 4.28
C ILE A 375 15.04 4.84 5.33
N VAL A 376 14.09 5.71 4.97
CA VAL A 376 13.42 6.64 5.90
C VAL A 376 11.92 6.64 5.61
N ALA A 377 11.16 5.84 6.35
CA ALA A 377 9.72 5.70 6.16
C ALA A 377 8.92 6.79 6.87
N ASP A 378 7.89 7.25 6.17
CA ASP A 378 6.88 8.18 6.66
C ASP A 378 5.65 7.42 7.18
N MET A 379 5.46 7.39 8.50
CA MET A 379 4.29 6.82 9.16
C MET A 379 3.66 7.82 10.15
N ILE A 380 3.83 9.13 9.94
CA ILE A 380 3.17 10.12 10.80
C ILE A 380 1.65 9.99 10.60
N ILE A 381 1.23 10.01 9.34
CA ILE A 381 -0.08 9.57 8.87
C ILE A 381 0.14 8.43 7.89
N ALA A 382 -0.15 7.21 8.33
CA ALA A 382 -0.10 5.98 7.53
C ALA A 382 -1.47 5.68 6.92
N GLY A 383 -1.59 4.60 6.15
CA GLY A 383 -2.87 4.12 5.62
C GLY A 383 -3.19 2.70 6.11
N HIS A 384 -4.43 2.44 6.51
CA HIS A 384 -4.93 1.08 6.77
C HIS A 384 -6.25 0.83 6.00
N LYS A 385 -6.84 -0.37 6.12
CA LYS A 385 -8.01 -0.82 5.31
C LYS A 385 -7.68 -0.88 3.81
N GLU A 386 -8.50 -0.30 2.94
CA GLU A 386 -8.50 -0.48 1.47
C GLU A 386 -7.37 0.26 0.72
N GLY A 387 -6.13 0.04 1.14
CA GLY A 387 -4.94 0.50 0.42
C GLY A 387 -4.63 -0.32 -0.84
N PRO A 388 -3.91 0.24 -1.82
CA PRO A 388 -3.23 1.54 -1.75
C PRO A 388 -4.04 2.72 -2.29
N LEU A 389 -5.25 2.50 -2.82
CA LEU A 389 -6.01 3.51 -3.58
C LEU A 389 -7.01 4.27 -2.71
N ASP A 390 -7.61 3.56 -1.75
CA ASP A 390 -8.69 4.03 -0.90
C ASP A 390 -8.37 3.85 0.61
N PRO A 391 -7.10 4.02 1.07
CA PRO A 391 -6.77 3.76 2.45
C PRO A 391 -7.47 4.76 3.37
N THR A 392 -7.86 4.28 4.55
CA THR A 392 -8.26 5.14 5.65
C THR A 392 -7.01 5.67 6.37
N PRO A 393 -6.91 6.98 6.66
CA PRO A 393 -5.77 7.53 7.40
C PRO A 393 -5.63 6.90 8.78
N TYR A 394 -4.40 6.53 9.13
CA TYR A 394 -4.03 6.01 10.44
C TYR A 394 -2.95 6.87 11.09
N ASN A 395 -3.29 7.46 12.23
CA ASN A 395 -2.43 8.37 12.99
C ASN A 395 -1.39 7.59 13.81
N ALA A 396 -0.33 7.14 13.15
CA ALA A 396 0.74 6.37 13.79
C ALA A 396 1.79 7.26 14.48
N GLY A 397 2.06 8.46 13.95
CA GLY A 397 3.01 9.40 14.55
C GLY A 397 4.46 8.92 14.51
N ILE A 398 4.83 8.14 13.48
CA ILE A 398 6.12 7.44 13.41
C ILE A 398 6.99 7.90 12.25
N ILE A 399 8.29 8.06 12.53
CA ILE A 399 9.35 8.03 11.51
C ILE A 399 10.26 6.84 11.82
N ALA A 400 10.48 6.00 10.82
CA ALA A 400 11.33 4.82 10.93
C ALA A 400 12.48 4.90 9.93
N CYS A 401 13.67 4.44 10.30
CA CYS A 401 14.80 4.36 9.39
C CYS A 401 15.53 3.02 9.54
N GLY A 402 16.24 2.61 8.47
CA GLY A 402 16.93 1.33 8.40
C GLY A 402 17.78 1.18 7.15
N SER A 403 18.59 0.13 7.09
CA SER A 403 19.48 -0.14 5.94
C SER A 403 19.23 -1.50 5.28
N ASP A 404 18.55 -2.43 5.95
CA ASP A 404 18.15 -3.71 5.38
C ASP A 404 16.65 -3.68 5.06
N PRO A 405 16.24 -3.77 3.79
CA PRO A 405 14.83 -3.60 3.42
C PRO A 405 13.93 -4.76 3.85
N VAL A 406 14.46 -5.98 4.00
CA VAL A 406 13.67 -7.16 4.38
C VAL A 406 13.35 -7.10 5.87
N TRP A 407 14.36 -6.86 6.71
CA TRP A 407 14.16 -6.71 8.16
C TRP A 407 13.39 -5.44 8.50
N PHE A 408 13.57 -4.36 7.73
CA PHE A 408 12.76 -3.16 7.86
C PHE A 408 11.27 -3.46 7.64
N ASP A 409 10.91 -4.08 6.51
CA ASP A 409 9.50 -4.36 6.19
C ASP A 409 8.88 -5.38 7.15
N ARG A 410 9.64 -6.39 7.61
CA ARG A 410 9.19 -7.31 8.67
C ARG A 410 8.89 -6.60 9.99
N THR A 411 9.76 -5.67 10.38
CA THR A 411 9.57 -4.87 11.59
C THR A 411 8.31 -4.02 11.47
N ILE A 412 8.14 -3.32 10.34
CA ILE A 412 6.94 -2.51 10.09
C ILE A 412 5.67 -3.38 10.09
N CYS A 413 5.70 -4.54 9.43
CA CYS A 413 4.59 -5.50 9.43
C CYS A 413 4.19 -5.94 10.84
N LYS A 414 5.16 -6.33 11.66
CA LYS A 414 4.94 -6.73 13.05
C LYS A 414 4.35 -5.57 13.87
N LEU A 415 4.89 -4.36 13.71
CA LEU A 415 4.40 -3.17 14.40
C LEU A 415 2.99 -2.76 13.95
N MET A 416 2.62 -3.00 12.69
CA MET A 416 1.24 -2.84 12.23
C MET A 416 0.29 -3.83 12.92
N GLY A 417 0.78 -4.92 13.50
CA GLY A 417 -0.02 -5.95 14.17
C GLY A 417 -0.15 -7.25 13.38
N PHE A 418 0.58 -7.41 12.28
CA PHE A 418 0.46 -8.57 11.39
C PHE A 418 1.63 -9.54 11.55
N ASP A 419 1.37 -10.84 11.38
CA ASP A 419 2.43 -11.83 11.26
C ASP A 419 3.11 -11.73 9.89
N TYR A 420 4.34 -11.23 9.89
CA TYR A 420 5.15 -11.07 8.68
C TYR A 420 5.45 -12.40 7.98
N LYS A 421 5.33 -13.54 8.67
CA LYS A 421 5.54 -14.89 8.10
C LYS A 421 4.42 -15.29 7.14
N LEU A 422 3.26 -14.65 7.24
CA LEU A 422 2.10 -14.91 6.38
C LEU A 422 2.12 -14.10 5.09
N ILE A 423 3.03 -13.14 4.93
CA ILE A 423 3.14 -12.28 3.75
C ILE A 423 4.28 -12.79 2.85
N PRO A 424 3.99 -13.33 1.64
CA PRO A 424 5.02 -13.94 0.78
C PRO A 424 6.16 -13.00 0.41
N SER A 425 5.86 -11.72 0.19
CA SER A 425 6.87 -10.70 -0.13
C SER A 425 7.82 -10.38 1.04
N LEU A 426 7.58 -10.90 2.24
CA LEU A 426 8.47 -10.73 3.38
C LEU A 426 9.29 -11.99 3.68
N ASN A 427 9.19 -13.02 2.81
CA ASN A 427 10.00 -14.23 2.95
C ASN A 427 11.45 -13.96 2.55
N ILE A 428 12.39 -14.28 3.44
CA ILE A 428 13.82 -14.02 3.27
C ILE A 428 14.42 -14.78 2.08
N SER A 429 13.90 -15.98 1.79
CA SER A 429 14.37 -16.79 0.66
C SER A 429 14.13 -16.13 -0.69
N ALA A 430 13.20 -15.16 -0.77
CA ALA A 430 12.94 -14.41 -2.00
C ALA A 430 14.09 -13.44 -2.36
N TYR A 431 14.93 -13.10 -1.37
CA TYR A 431 15.90 -11.99 -1.45
C TYR A 431 17.36 -12.45 -1.45
N ASN A 432 17.59 -13.75 -1.30
CA ASN A 432 18.90 -14.37 -1.27
C ASN A 432 18.95 -15.53 -2.27
N SER A 433 19.90 -15.47 -3.20
CA SER A 433 20.30 -16.54 -4.13
C SER A 433 21.83 -16.61 -4.18
N ASP A 434 22.38 -17.64 -4.81
CA ASP A 434 23.83 -17.80 -5.00
C ASP A 434 24.47 -16.59 -5.70
N SER A 435 23.70 -15.88 -6.54
CA SER A 435 24.14 -14.73 -7.33
C SER A 435 23.84 -13.37 -6.68
N CYS A 436 22.84 -13.29 -5.80
CA CYS A 436 22.32 -12.04 -5.24
C CYS A 436 21.97 -12.18 -3.75
N GLN A 437 22.59 -11.38 -2.90
CA GLN A 437 22.31 -11.34 -1.46
C GLN A 437 21.86 -9.95 -1.05
N ILE A 438 20.55 -9.74 -0.94
CA ILE A 438 19.98 -8.43 -0.58
C ILE A 438 20.01 -8.22 0.92
N THR A 439 19.74 -9.26 1.69
CA THR A 439 19.64 -9.22 3.16
C THR A 439 20.56 -10.25 3.82
N ASN A 440 20.98 -9.97 5.05
CA ASN A 440 21.78 -10.91 5.84
C ASN A 440 20.87 -11.58 6.90
N GLU A 441 21.16 -12.83 7.25
CA GLU A 441 20.47 -13.57 8.32
C GLU A 441 20.86 -13.05 9.71
N VAL A 442 20.47 -11.81 10.02
CA VAL A 442 20.72 -11.21 11.32
C VAL A 442 19.39 -10.74 11.90
N ASN A 443 18.98 -11.31 13.03
CA ASN A 443 17.82 -10.82 13.77
C ASN A 443 18.02 -9.34 14.11
N SER A 444 17.14 -8.49 13.60
CA SER A 444 17.20 -7.05 13.82
C SER A 444 16.63 -6.67 15.19
N ILE A 445 17.32 -5.77 15.89
CA ILE A 445 16.84 -5.14 17.12
C ILE A 445 16.16 -3.81 16.74
N VAL A 446 14.98 -3.57 17.29
CA VAL A 446 14.27 -2.29 17.15
C VAL A 446 14.80 -1.32 18.20
N VAL A 447 15.34 -0.19 17.77
CA VAL A 447 15.71 0.92 18.66
C VAL A 447 14.68 2.04 18.52
N SER A 448 14.04 2.41 19.62
CA SER A 448 12.89 3.32 19.63
C SER A 448 12.95 4.30 20.81
N ASN A 449 12.16 5.36 20.78
CA ASN A 449 11.80 6.14 21.96
C ASN A 449 10.55 5.59 22.68
N ASP A 450 9.85 4.63 22.06
CA ASP A 450 8.76 3.87 22.67
C ASP A 450 9.34 2.69 23.46
N GLU A 451 9.14 2.66 24.78
CA GLU A 451 9.65 1.61 25.69
C GLU A 451 9.07 0.22 25.35
N GLY A 452 7.89 0.16 24.75
CA GLY A 452 7.27 -1.08 24.29
C GLY A 452 8.04 -1.75 23.16
N TRP A 453 8.86 -1.00 22.41
CA TRP A 453 9.59 -1.47 21.23
C TRP A 453 11.11 -1.38 21.37
N ASN A 454 11.61 -0.49 22.23
CA ASN A 454 13.02 -0.18 22.30
C ASN A 454 13.87 -1.36 22.82
N ASN A 455 14.97 -1.63 22.12
CA ASN A 455 15.91 -2.71 22.40
C ASN A 455 15.27 -4.11 22.43
N LYS A 456 14.26 -4.34 21.59
CA LYS A 456 13.61 -5.64 21.43
C LYS A 456 13.86 -6.24 20.06
N TYR A 457 13.93 -7.56 20.00
CA TYR A 457 13.79 -8.30 18.75
C TYR A 457 12.34 -8.21 18.25
N ILE A 458 12.13 -8.39 16.95
CA ILE A 458 10.80 -8.31 16.33
C ILE A 458 9.78 -9.24 17.02
N ASP A 459 10.18 -10.48 17.31
CA ASP A 459 9.29 -11.47 17.92
C ASP A 459 8.96 -11.18 19.41
N GLU A 460 9.72 -10.28 20.06
CA GLU A 460 9.48 -9.86 21.46
C GLU A 460 8.53 -8.66 21.56
N ILE A 461 8.11 -8.09 20.43
CA ILE A 461 7.18 -6.96 20.41
C ILE A 461 5.75 -7.48 20.56
N GLU A 462 5.12 -7.17 21.69
CA GLU A 462 3.72 -7.48 21.98
C GLU A 462 2.79 -6.30 21.71
N ASN A 463 3.22 -5.08 22.07
CA ASN A 463 2.43 -3.87 21.86
C ASN A 463 2.51 -3.43 20.38
N THR A 464 1.43 -3.58 19.62
CA THR A 464 1.38 -3.23 18.19
C THR A 464 0.35 -2.13 17.91
N MET A 465 0.30 -1.64 16.67
CA MET A 465 -0.58 -0.54 16.25
C MET A 465 -1.94 -1.01 15.71
N HIS A 466 -2.27 -2.31 15.80
CA HIS A 466 -3.60 -2.85 15.49
C HIS A 466 -4.20 -2.33 14.17
N PHE A 467 -3.41 -2.29 13.10
CA PHE A 467 -3.89 -1.90 11.78
C PHE A 467 -4.96 -2.89 11.31
N VAL A 468 -5.95 -2.38 10.59
CA VAL A 468 -6.97 -3.21 9.94
C VAL A 468 -6.47 -3.55 8.54
N PRO A 469 -6.29 -4.83 8.17
CA PRO A 469 -5.86 -5.18 6.83
C PRO A 469 -6.96 -4.87 5.80
N THR A 470 -6.64 -4.96 4.52
CA THR A 470 -7.66 -4.93 3.46
C THR A 470 -8.59 -6.13 3.58
N LYS A 471 -9.85 -6.01 3.13
CA LYS A 471 -10.85 -7.11 3.13
C LYS A 471 -10.29 -8.45 2.64
N GLY A 472 -9.54 -8.44 1.53
CA GLY A 472 -8.92 -9.62 0.94
C GLY A 472 -7.81 -10.29 1.76
N TRP A 473 -7.41 -9.73 2.91
CA TRP A 473 -6.35 -10.25 3.78
C TRP A 473 -6.84 -10.54 5.21
N GLU A 474 -8.07 -10.17 5.55
CA GLU A 474 -8.60 -10.27 6.91
C GLU A 474 -8.60 -11.69 7.46
N CYS A 475 -8.93 -12.70 6.65
CA CYS A 475 -8.96 -14.08 7.13
C CYS A 475 -7.57 -14.63 7.46
N LEU A 476 -6.50 -14.06 6.89
CA LEU A 476 -5.13 -14.52 7.11
C LEU A 476 -4.41 -13.67 8.17
N LEU A 477 -4.56 -12.34 8.11
CA LEU A 477 -3.86 -11.42 9.01
C LEU A 477 -4.65 -11.08 10.28
N GLY A 478 -5.90 -11.51 10.36
CA GLY A 478 -6.81 -11.18 11.46
C GLY A 478 -7.38 -9.77 11.36
N ASN A 479 -8.44 -9.53 12.14
CA ASN A 479 -9.02 -8.20 12.32
C ASN A 479 -9.51 -8.12 13.76
N GLU A 480 -8.70 -7.50 14.64
CA GLU A 480 -8.98 -7.46 16.07
C GLU A 480 -10.35 -6.87 16.43
N GLU A 481 -10.84 -5.91 15.65
CA GLU A 481 -12.13 -5.28 15.91
C GLU A 481 -13.27 -6.26 15.62
N LYS A 482 -13.15 -7.02 14.53
CA LYS A 482 -14.08 -8.11 14.21
C LYS A 482 -13.94 -9.28 15.19
N GLU A 483 -12.74 -9.59 15.65
CA GLU A 483 -12.51 -10.60 16.69
C GLU A 483 -13.15 -10.20 18.02
N ARG A 484 -13.06 -8.94 18.44
CA ARG A 484 -13.76 -8.43 19.62
C ARG A 484 -15.28 -8.56 19.49
N LEU A 485 -15.82 -8.24 18.31
CA LEU A 485 -17.24 -8.46 18.03
C LEU A 485 -17.60 -9.94 18.14
N ILE A 486 -16.84 -10.82 17.48
CA ILE A 486 -17.07 -12.27 17.48
C ILE A 486 -17.03 -12.80 18.91
N ASN A 487 -16.02 -12.44 19.69
CA ASN A 487 -15.87 -12.85 21.07
C ASN A 487 -17.03 -12.33 21.93
N GLY A 488 -17.41 -11.06 21.75
CA GLY A 488 -18.58 -10.48 22.42
C GLY A 488 -19.89 -11.22 22.10
N ILE A 489 -20.09 -11.64 20.84
CA ILE A 489 -21.25 -12.46 20.46
C ILE A 489 -21.17 -13.84 21.12
N LYS A 490 -20.00 -14.49 21.08
CA LYS A 490 -19.78 -15.84 21.64
C LYS A 490 -19.99 -15.88 23.15
N ASP A 491 -19.51 -14.87 23.87
CA ASP A 491 -19.65 -14.75 25.33
C ASP A 491 -21.12 -14.71 25.78
N LEU A 492 -22.02 -14.22 24.92
CA LEU A 492 -23.45 -14.18 25.21
C LEU A 492 -24.16 -15.53 24.96
N GLY A 493 -23.57 -16.43 24.18
CA GLY A 493 -24.08 -17.79 23.95
C GLY A 493 -25.46 -17.89 23.30
N ALA A 494 -25.92 -16.81 22.65
CA ALA A 494 -27.28 -16.70 22.11
C ALA A 494 -27.30 -16.68 20.56
N PRO A 495 -28.40 -17.11 19.92
CA PRO A 495 -28.59 -16.96 18.48
C PRO A 495 -28.49 -15.51 18.02
N VAL A 496 -28.04 -15.32 16.77
CA VAL A 496 -27.84 -13.99 16.17
C VAL A 496 -28.91 -13.68 15.12
N ILE A 497 -29.44 -12.47 15.17
CA ILE A 497 -30.19 -11.85 14.08
C ILE A 497 -29.38 -10.67 13.53
N ILE A 498 -29.32 -10.55 12.21
CA ILE A 498 -28.65 -9.42 11.55
C ILE A 498 -29.68 -8.41 11.12
N PHE A 499 -29.56 -7.17 11.60
CA PHE A 499 -30.39 -6.06 11.13
C PHE A 499 -29.74 -5.40 9.90
N GLY A 500 -30.44 -5.43 8.77
CA GLY A 500 -29.98 -5.02 7.45
C GLY A 500 -29.89 -6.22 6.51
N ALA A 501 -30.83 -6.37 5.58
CA ALA A 501 -30.84 -7.44 4.57
C ALA A 501 -30.17 -7.02 3.23
N GLY A 502 -29.65 -5.80 3.19
CA GLY A 502 -28.81 -5.27 2.11
C GLY A 502 -27.40 -5.86 2.08
N GLU A 503 -26.54 -5.33 1.21
CA GLU A 503 -25.17 -5.83 0.97
C GLU A 503 -24.35 -5.95 2.27
N LYS A 504 -24.34 -4.91 3.11
CA LYS A 504 -23.58 -4.90 4.38
C LYS A 504 -23.94 -6.05 5.32
N GLY A 505 -25.24 -6.36 5.48
CA GLY A 505 -25.66 -7.48 6.32
C GLY A 505 -25.42 -8.84 5.68
N ARG A 506 -25.50 -8.93 4.34
CA ARG A 506 -25.13 -10.15 3.62
C ARG A 506 -23.66 -10.48 3.82
N ASP A 507 -22.79 -9.48 3.66
CA ASP A 507 -21.36 -9.59 3.86
C ASP A 507 -21.04 -10.02 5.30
N LEU A 508 -21.67 -9.38 6.29
CA LEU A 508 -21.57 -9.79 7.69
C LEU A 508 -21.94 -11.27 7.90
N CYS A 509 -23.07 -11.71 7.35
CA CYS A 509 -23.52 -13.09 7.50
C CYS A 509 -22.54 -14.09 6.89
N LEU A 510 -21.98 -13.78 5.71
CA LEU A 510 -20.99 -14.62 5.04
C LEU A 510 -19.68 -14.66 5.82
N TYR A 511 -19.25 -13.51 6.36
CA TYR A 511 -18.06 -13.39 7.20
C TYR A 511 -18.17 -14.22 8.48
N LEU A 512 -19.23 -14.03 9.27
CA LEU A 512 -19.42 -14.78 10.53
C LEU A 512 -19.50 -16.28 10.29
N ARG A 513 -20.14 -16.73 9.22
CA ARG A 513 -20.22 -18.17 8.89
C ARG A 513 -18.88 -18.81 8.58
N GLU A 514 -17.93 -18.04 8.08
CA GLU A 514 -16.60 -18.54 7.75
C GLU A 514 -15.66 -18.49 8.95
N ILE A 515 -15.60 -17.33 9.62
CA ILE A 515 -14.64 -17.08 10.70
C ILE A 515 -15.13 -17.63 12.04
N ALA A 516 -16.45 -17.71 12.24
CA ALA A 516 -17.08 -18.18 13.46
C ALA A 516 -18.32 -19.05 13.15
N PRO A 517 -18.15 -20.23 12.51
CA PRO A 517 -19.24 -21.10 12.07
C PRO A 517 -20.12 -21.61 13.22
N ASP A 518 -19.64 -21.50 14.46
CA ASP A 518 -20.34 -21.80 15.70
C ASP A 518 -21.41 -20.74 16.07
N ILE A 519 -21.34 -19.54 15.51
CA ILE A 519 -22.36 -18.50 15.70
C ILE A 519 -23.61 -18.85 14.89
N ARG A 520 -24.72 -19.12 15.59
CA ARG A 520 -26.00 -19.49 14.97
C ARG A 520 -26.78 -18.26 14.51
N ILE A 521 -26.61 -17.89 13.23
CA ILE A 521 -27.43 -16.85 12.59
C ILE A 521 -28.79 -17.45 12.19
N ILE A 522 -29.88 -16.91 12.74
CA ILE A 522 -31.23 -17.46 12.57
C ILE A 522 -32.12 -16.67 11.61
N SER A 523 -31.88 -15.36 11.43
CA SER A 523 -32.72 -14.51 10.59
C SER A 523 -32.03 -13.19 10.21
N PHE A 524 -32.53 -12.54 9.16
CA PHE A 524 -32.31 -11.13 8.87
C PHE A 524 -33.52 -10.29 9.32
N PHE A 525 -33.28 -9.09 9.83
CA PHE A 525 -34.32 -8.08 10.08
C PHE A 525 -34.10 -6.90 9.16
N ASP A 526 -35.17 -6.40 8.53
CA ASP A 526 -35.10 -5.18 7.74
C ASP A 526 -36.42 -4.39 7.85
N ASN A 527 -36.32 -3.07 7.73
CA ASN A 527 -37.49 -2.20 7.72
C ASN A 527 -38.19 -2.19 6.35
N ASP A 528 -37.55 -2.67 5.28
CA ASP A 528 -38.17 -2.78 3.96
C ASP A 528 -39.18 -3.95 3.90
N PRO A 529 -40.49 -3.67 3.82
CA PRO A 529 -41.52 -4.72 3.73
C PRO A 529 -41.40 -5.58 2.47
N SER A 530 -40.73 -5.08 1.43
CA SER A 530 -40.49 -5.82 0.19
C SER A 530 -39.57 -7.03 0.41
N LEU A 531 -38.76 -7.03 1.48
CA LEU A 531 -37.79 -8.08 1.78
C LEU A 531 -38.38 -9.17 2.68
N TRP A 532 -39.46 -8.91 3.40
CA TRP A 532 -40.02 -9.84 4.38
C TRP A 532 -40.46 -11.17 3.74
N GLY A 533 -40.08 -12.27 4.38
CA GLY A 533 -40.28 -13.64 3.91
C GLY A 533 -39.35 -14.07 2.76
N LYS A 534 -38.59 -13.15 2.15
CA LYS A 534 -37.63 -13.49 1.10
C LYS A 534 -36.38 -14.11 1.71
N THR A 535 -35.87 -15.13 1.05
CA THR A 535 -34.55 -15.68 1.33
C THR A 535 -33.48 -14.65 0.99
N ILE A 536 -32.65 -14.29 1.96
CA ILE A 536 -31.55 -13.34 1.78
C ILE A 536 -30.26 -14.10 1.47
N ILE A 537 -29.93 -15.10 2.29
CA ILE A 537 -28.76 -15.97 2.07
C ILE A 537 -29.15 -17.43 2.34
N ARG A 538 -29.02 -18.27 1.33
CA ARG A 538 -29.28 -19.73 1.38
C ARG A 538 -30.67 -20.10 1.93
N THR A 539 -30.77 -20.36 3.23
CA THR A 539 -32.01 -20.74 3.92
C THR A 539 -32.47 -19.68 4.93
N ILE A 540 -31.71 -18.60 5.11
CA ILE A 540 -32.04 -17.53 6.05
C ILE A 540 -32.90 -16.50 5.33
N LYS A 541 -34.06 -16.19 5.93
CA LYS A 541 -35.02 -15.22 5.41
C LYS A 541 -34.90 -13.88 6.13
N CYS A 542 -35.42 -12.83 5.49
CA CYS A 542 -35.70 -11.58 6.17
C CYS A 542 -37.08 -11.68 6.84
N GLU A 543 -37.15 -11.34 8.12
CA GLU A 543 -38.39 -11.25 8.88
C GLU A 543 -38.78 -9.78 9.06
N LYS A 544 -40.07 -9.57 9.36
CA LYS A 544 -40.57 -8.24 9.75
C LYS A 544 -40.01 -7.86 11.13
N PRO A 545 -39.85 -6.56 11.45
CA PRO A 545 -39.52 -6.16 12.81
C PRO A 545 -40.59 -6.64 13.80
N PHE A 546 -40.16 -7.19 14.94
CA PHE A 546 -41.06 -7.62 16.01
C PHE A 546 -40.40 -7.42 17.38
N GLU A 547 -41.20 -7.29 18.42
CA GLU A 547 -40.73 -7.25 19.81
C GLU A 547 -40.30 -8.66 20.24
N GLN A 548 -39.04 -8.85 20.66
CA GLN A 548 -38.51 -10.16 21.08
C GLN A 548 -37.79 -10.11 22.44
N SER A 549 -37.87 -11.22 23.17
CA SER A 549 -37.37 -11.47 24.53
C SER A 549 -35.88 -11.86 24.59
N ASP A 550 -35.15 -11.29 25.56
CA ASP A 550 -33.94 -11.65 26.35
C ASP A 550 -32.90 -12.72 25.89
N HIS A 551 -33.07 -13.37 24.75
CA HIS A 551 -32.36 -14.59 24.36
C HIS A 551 -31.81 -14.58 22.92
N VAL A 552 -31.76 -13.41 22.28
CA VAL A 552 -31.22 -13.23 20.92
C VAL A 552 -30.33 -11.99 20.89
N VAL A 553 -29.20 -12.09 20.19
CA VAL A 553 -28.28 -10.97 19.94
C VAL A 553 -28.62 -10.34 18.59
N CYS A 554 -28.81 -9.03 18.57
CA CYS A 554 -28.99 -8.29 17.33
C CYS A 554 -27.66 -7.65 16.90
N VAL A 555 -27.21 -7.94 15.67
CA VAL A 555 -26.05 -7.29 15.07
C VAL A 555 -26.52 -6.36 13.96
N VAL A 556 -26.25 -5.07 14.11
CA VAL A 556 -26.70 -4.01 13.21
C VAL A 556 -25.70 -3.79 12.10
N ALA A 557 -26.07 -4.03 10.85
CA ALA A 557 -25.20 -3.87 9.68
C ALA A 557 -25.84 -2.91 8.65
N VAL A 558 -25.78 -1.61 8.96
CA VAL A 558 -26.37 -0.52 8.14
C VAL A 558 -25.33 0.55 7.80
N GLY A 559 -25.68 1.47 6.89
CA GLY A 559 -24.88 2.67 6.62
C GLY A 559 -24.68 3.52 7.87
N LYS A 560 -23.52 4.18 7.98
CA LYS A 560 -23.14 5.04 9.11
C LYS A 560 -24.20 6.11 9.39
N GLU A 561 -24.76 6.68 8.33
CA GLU A 561 -25.80 7.70 8.36
C GLU A 561 -27.10 7.23 9.02
N TYR A 562 -27.37 5.92 9.03
CA TYR A 562 -28.56 5.33 9.64
C TYR A 562 -28.30 4.75 11.03
N ARG A 563 -27.04 4.72 11.48
CA ARG A 563 -26.61 4.02 12.70
C ARG A 563 -27.43 4.39 13.93
N ASP A 564 -27.48 5.68 14.27
CA ASP A 564 -28.13 6.14 15.50
C ASP A 564 -29.64 5.92 15.46
N GLN A 565 -30.25 6.21 14.30
CA GLN A 565 -31.67 6.01 14.07
C GLN A 565 -32.07 4.52 14.20
N ILE A 566 -31.25 3.61 13.68
CA ILE A 566 -31.50 2.17 13.75
C ILE A 566 -31.23 1.65 15.16
N ASN A 567 -30.18 2.12 15.85
CA ASN A 567 -29.92 1.72 17.23
C ASN A 567 -31.08 2.10 18.17
N GLU A 568 -31.67 3.28 18.01
CA GLU A 568 -32.86 3.68 18.76
C GLU A 568 -34.07 2.78 18.45
N GLN A 569 -34.25 2.39 17.19
CA GLN A 569 -35.33 1.47 16.79
C GLN A 569 -35.14 0.09 17.40
N ILE A 570 -33.92 -0.45 17.38
CA ILE A 570 -33.61 -1.77 17.91
C ILE A 570 -33.83 -1.82 19.43
N LYS A 571 -33.47 -0.75 20.14
CA LYS A 571 -33.84 -0.59 21.56
C LYS A 571 -35.35 -0.60 21.78
N LYS A 572 -36.12 0.08 20.91
CA LYS A 572 -37.60 0.06 20.96
C LYS A 572 -38.19 -1.33 20.68
N TYR A 573 -37.53 -2.14 19.85
CA TYR A 573 -37.92 -3.53 19.60
C TYR A 573 -37.56 -4.51 20.74
N GLY A 574 -37.00 -4.02 21.85
CA GLY A 574 -36.74 -4.83 23.05
C GLY A 574 -35.42 -5.61 23.02
N PHE A 575 -34.52 -5.33 22.08
CA PHE A 575 -33.20 -5.94 22.08
C PHE A 575 -32.31 -5.30 23.15
N GLU A 576 -32.07 -6.01 24.25
CA GLU A 576 -31.18 -5.57 25.32
C GLU A 576 -29.69 -5.72 24.96
N LYS A 577 -29.37 -6.61 24.02
CA LYS A 577 -28.00 -6.98 23.61
C LYS A 577 -27.81 -6.68 22.13
N THR A 578 -27.17 -5.56 21.83
CA THR A 578 -26.97 -5.07 20.46
C THR A 578 -25.50 -4.86 20.18
N PHE A 579 -25.02 -5.39 19.06
CA PHE A 579 -23.72 -5.00 18.52
C PHE A 579 -23.90 -4.23 17.22
N VAL A 580 -23.07 -3.21 17.00
CA VAL A 580 -23.11 -2.45 15.76
C VAL A 580 -21.92 -2.84 14.89
N TRP A 581 -22.21 -3.41 13.73
CA TRP A 581 -21.26 -3.61 12.63
C TRP A 581 -21.34 -2.42 11.68
N CYS A 582 -20.34 -1.55 11.73
CA CYS A 582 -20.20 -0.44 10.78
C CYS A 582 -18.86 -0.61 10.06
N ASP A 583 -18.90 -1.07 8.80
CA ASP A 583 -17.74 -1.36 7.94
C ASP A 583 -16.77 -0.16 7.80
N GLU A 584 -17.27 1.06 8.08
CA GLU A 584 -16.52 2.31 7.92
C GLU A 584 -15.95 2.87 9.24
N GLU A 585 -16.59 2.66 10.40
CA GLU A 585 -16.18 3.33 11.66
C GLU A 585 -15.56 2.42 12.72
N ASN A 586 -15.65 1.10 12.58
CA ASN A 586 -14.89 0.15 13.40
C ASN A 586 -14.91 0.40 14.93
N ARG A 587 -16.01 0.96 15.45
CA ARG A 587 -16.24 1.11 16.89
C ARG A 587 -17.34 0.18 17.32
N LEU A 588 -16.97 -0.85 18.08
CA LEU A 588 -17.87 -1.59 18.95
C LEU A 588 -18.39 -0.61 20.01
N LEU A 589 -19.66 -0.23 19.92
CA LEU A 589 -20.41 0.25 21.08
C LEU A 589 -21.23 -0.94 21.53
N VAL A 590 -20.86 -1.52 22.67
CA VAL A 590 -21.68 -2.50 23.39
C VAL A 590 -22.85 -1.76 24.03
#